data_AF-A0A561WXJ5-F1
#
_entry.id   AF-A0A561WXJ5-F1
#
_cell.length_a   1.000
_cell.length_b   1.000
_cell.length_c   1.000
_cell.angle_alpha   90.00
_cell.angle_beta   90.00
_cell.angle_gamma   90.00
#
_symmetry.space_group_name_H-M   'P 1'
#
loop_
_entity.id
_entity.type
_entity.pdbx_description
1 polymer ?
#
loop_
_entity_poly.entity_id
_entity_poly.type
_entity_poly.pdbx_seq_one_letter_code
_entity_poly.pdbx_strand_id
1 'polypeptide(L)'
;MASQRRVSGYLRGGTWFVATAGHSPCRLCGTANGITELTDGKYFVWPEGLAHYIDAHNVRLPDEITELMNQPPAPVDVEAFERDVLDTEQIVIDTAWWLSVRGSQSRTRSQP
;
A
#
# COMPACT_ATOMS: atom_id res chain seq x y z
N MET A 1 -0.44 18.37 -0.83
CA MET A 1 -1.90 18.20 -0.66
C MET A 1 -2.53 17.43 -1.83
N ALA A 2 -2.40 17.87 -3.10
CA ALA A 2 -2.96 17.11 -4.24
C ALA A 2 -2.37 15.70 -4.44
N SER A 3 -1.04 15.54 -4.25
CA SER A 3 -0.38 14.23 -4.40
C SER A 3 -0.83 13.19 -3.37
N GLN A 4 -0.90 13.56 -2.08
CA GLN A 4 -1.30 12.63 -1.01
C GLN A 4 -2.76 12.18 -1.13
N ARG A 5 -3.67 13.08 -1.52
CA ARG A 5 -5.07 12.70 -1.75
C ARG A 5 -5.19 11.69 -2.89
N ARG A 6 -4.39 11.84 -3.95
CA ARG A 6 -4.34 10.88 -5.06
C ARG A 6 -3.81 9.52 -4.58
N VAL A 7 -2.71 9.50 -3.84
CA VAL A 7 -2.12 8.27 -3.28
C VAL A 7 -3.11 7.58 -2.33
N SER A 8 -3.74 8.31 -1.41
CA SER A 8 -4.78 7.74 -0.53
C SER A 8 -5.96 7.19 -1.32
N GLY A 9 -6.42 7.91 -2.35
CA GLY A 9 -7.48 7.44 -3.25
C GLY A 9 -7.11 6.17 -4.00
N TYR A 10 -5.87 6.07 -4.49
CA TYR A 10 -5.34 4.85 -5.11
C TYR A 10 -5.39 3.68 -4.14
N LEU A 11 -4.85 3.84 -2.93
CA LEU A 11 -4.77 2.78 -1.93
C LEU A 11 -6.14 2.29 -1.48
N ARG A 12 -7.09 3.20 -1.30
CA ARG A 12 -8.49 2.87 -0.94
C ARG A 12 -9.27 2.26 -2.10
N GLY A 13 -8.83 2.48 -3.35
CA GLY A 13 -9.44 1.93 -4.55
C GLY A 13 -8.90 0.55 -4.94
N GLY A 14 -7.98 -0.02 -4.16
CA GLY A 14 -7.47 -1.36 -4.40
C GLY A 14 -8.56 -2.42 -4.26
N THR A 15 -8.34 -3.55 -4.93
CA THR A 15 -9.23 -4.71 -4.83
C THR A 15 -8.77 -5.60 -3.69
N TRP A 16 -9.65 -5.91 -2.75
CA TRP A 16 -9.38 -6.86 -1.67
C TRP A 16 -9.28 -8.29 -2.22
N PHE A 17 -8.23 -9.02 -1.86
CA PHE A 17 -8.04 -10.42 -2.28
C PHE A 17 -7.81 -11.42 -1.12
N VAL A 18 -7.49 -10.95 0.10
CA VAL A 18 -7.42 -11.83 1.28
C VAL A 18 -7.79 -11.07 2.56
N ALA A 19 -8.54 -11.74 3.45
CA ALA A 19 -8.92 -11.21 4.76
C ALA A 19 -8.31 -12.08 5.87
N THR A 20 -7.94 -11.45 6.98
CA THR A 20 -7.40 -12.12 8.16
C THR A 20 -8.41 -12.12 9.30
N ALA A 21 -8.33 -13.10 10.21
CA ALA A 21 -9.26 -13.25 11.32
C ALA A 21 -9.04 -12.26 12.48
N GLY A 22 -8.20 -11.24 12.29
CA GLY A 22 -7.78 -10.31 13.33
C GLY A 22 -7.68 -8.89 12.83
N HIS A 23 -7.76 -7.94 13.77
CA HIS A 23 -7.68 -6.52 13.47
C HIS A 23 -6.29 -5.97 13.80
N SER A 24 -5.70 -5.24 12.84
CA SER A 24 -4.38 -4.60 13.01
C SER A 24 -4.54 -3.18 13.54
N PRO A 25 -4.10 -2.84 14.77
CA PRO A 25 -4.18 -1.46 15.27
C PRO A 25 -3.14 -0.56 14.59
N CYS A 26 -3.48 0.71 14.41
CA CYS A 26 -2.52 1.72 13.95
C CYS A 26 -1.42 1.90 15.00
N ARG A 27 -0.14 1.81 14.59
CA ARG A 27 1.00 1.93 15.51
C ARG A 27 1.23 3.35 16.05
N LEU A 28 0.58 4.35 15.44
CA LEU A 28 0.74 5.76 15.81
C LEU A 28 -0.41 6.30 16.67
N CYS A 29 -1.64 5.79 16.49
CA CYS A 29 -2.81 6.26 17.24
C CYS A 29 -3.70 5.17 17.86
N GLY A 30 -3.41 3.89 17.64
CA GLY A 30 -4.16 2.77 18.22
C GLY A 30 -5.54 2.50 17.59
N THR A 31 -6.00 3.34 16.65
CA THR A 31 -7.29 3.16 15.98
C THR A 31 -7.31 1.90 15.11
N ALA A 32 -8.51 1.43 14.79
CA ALA A 32 -8.67 0.32 13.90
C ALA A 32 -8.06 0.58 12.50
N ASN A 33 -7.06 -0.21 12.07
CA ASN A 33 -6.29 -0.05 10.83
C ASN A 33 -6.42 -1.22 9.83
N GLY A 34 -7.64 -1.76 9.67
CA GLY A 34 -7.97 -2.77 8.65
C GLY A 34 -7.75 -4.25 9.04
N ILE A 35 -8.34 -5.14 8.24
CA ILE A 35 -8.26 -6.61 8.35
C ILE A 35 -7.92 -7.31 7.03
N THR A 36 -7.82 -6.55 5.94
CA THR A 36 -7.68 -7.05 4.57
C THR A 36 -6.37 -6.63 3.91
N GLU A 37 -5.93 -7.41 2.93
CA GLU A 37 -4.89 -7.02 1.97
C GLU A 37 -5.54 -6.68 0.63
N LEU A 38 -5.06 -5.60 0.02
CA LEU A 38 -5.54 -5.06 -1.25
C LEU A 38 -4.45 -5.15 -2.31
N THR A 39 -4.85 -5.15 -3.57
CA THR A 39 -3.98 -5.16 -4.73
C THR A 39 -4.50 -4.22 -5.82
N ASP A 40 -3.61 -3.71 -6.67
CA ASP A 40 -3.97 -3.11 -7.96
C ASP A 40 -3.91 -4.13 -9.11
N GLY A 41 -3.52 -5.37 -8.82
CA GLY A 41 -3.36 -6.47 -9.77
C GLY A 41 -2.17 -6.32 -10.70
N LYS A 42 -1.30 -5.32 -10.50
CA LYS A 42 -0.23 -4.98 -11.45
C LYS A 42 1.12 -4.73 -10.78
N TYR A 43 1.17 -3.85 -9.79
CA TYR A 43 2.41 -3.40 -9.17
C TYR A 43 2.51 -3.78 -7.71
N PHE A 44 1.42 -3.70 -6.95
CA PHE A 44 1.51 -3.70 -5.49
C PHE A 44 0.42 -4.54 -4.82
N VAL A 45 0.81 -5.11 -3.69
CA VAL A 45 -0.07 -5.63 -2.64
C VAL A 45 0.19 -4.81 -1.37
N TRP A 46 -0.86 -4.42 -0.64
CA TRP A 46 -0.73 -3.61 0.57
C TRP A 46 -1.86 -3.86 1.58
N PRO A 47 -1.60 -3.61 2.88
CA PRO A 47 -2.65 -3.71 3.89
C PRO A 47 -3.63 -2.54 3.76
N GLU A 48 -4.91 -2.81 3.97
CA GLU A 48 -6.02 -1.84 3.96
C GLU A 48 -5.69 -0.55 4.73
N GLY A 49 -5.06 -0.72 5.89
CA GLY A 49 -4.69 0.38 6.78
C GLY A 49 -3.57 1.28 6.27
N LEU A 50 -2.92 1.02 5.13
CA LEU A 50 -1.84 1.88 4.64
C LEU A 50 -2.34 3.30 4.31
N ALA A 51 -3.57 3.42 3.78
CA ALA A 51 -4.18 4.72 3.51
C ALA A 51 -4.36 5.58 4.77
N HIS A 52 -4.65 4.95 5.92
CA HIS A 52 -4.81 5.67 7.20
C HIS A 52 -3.49 6.32 7.65
N TYR A 53 -2.34 5.68 7.45
CA TYR A 53 -1.04 6.29 7.77
C TYR A 53 -0.79 7.58 6.97
N ILE A 54 -1.26 7.64 5.72
CA ILE A 54 -1.15 8.85 4.89
C ILE A 54 -2.15 9.91 5.36
N ASP A 55 -3.42 9.53 5.50
CA ASP A 55 -4.50 10.47 5.80
C ASP A 55 -4.41 11.06 7.23
N ALA A 56 -4.16 10.21 8.22
CA ALA A 56 -4.18 10.60 9.64
C ALA A 56 -2.81 11.02 10.17
N HIS A 57 -1.73 10.52 9.56
CA HIS A 57 -0.37 10.70 10.09
C HIS A 57 0.61 11.33 9.09
N ASN A 58 0.13 11.70 7.90
CA ASN A 58 0.93 12.38 6.88
C ASN A 58 2.21 11.58 6.50
N VAL A 59 2.18 10.26 6.68
CA VAL A 59 3.27 9.37 6.28
C VAL A 59 3.46 9.51 4.78
N ARG A 60 4.73 9.59 4.35
CA ARG A 60 5.10 9.71 2.95
C ARG A 60 5.66 8.37 2.48
N LEU A 61 5.10 7.86 1.39
CA LEU A 61 5.68 6.74 0.68
C LEU A 61 6.86 7.22 -0.19
N PRO A 62 7.81 6.32 -0.51
CA PRO A 62 8.85 6.57 -1.51
C PRO A 62 8.29 7.13 -2.82
N ASP A 63 9.00 8.10 -3.41
CA ASP A 63 8.54 8.80 -4.62
C ASP A 63 8.30 7.80 -5.78
N GLU A 64 9.23 6.85 -5.96
CA GLU A 64 9.17 5.77 -6.97
C GLU A 64 7.88 4.92 -6.91
N ILE A 65 7.27 4.80 -5.73
CA ILE A 65 5.97 4.14 -5.57
C ILE A 65 4.84 5.07 -5.98
N THR A 66 4.87 6.31 -5.49
CA THR A 66 3.78 7.27 -5.72
C THR A 66 3.69 7.73 -7.18
N GLU A 67 4.77 7.60 -7.94
CA GLU A 67 4.82 7.83 -9.39
C GLU A 67 3.99 6.79 -10.16
N LEU A 68 3.96 5.54 -9.69
CA LEU A 68 3.15 4.46 -10.26
C LEU A 68 1.67 4.57 -9.85
N MET A 69 1.37 5.28 -8.76
CA MET A 69 0.01 5.55 -8.25
C MET A 69 -0.62 6.79 -8.93
N ASN A 70 -0.64 6.80 -10.26
CA ASN A 70 -1.08 7.95 -11.05
C ASN A 70 -2.57 7.92 -11.44
N GLN A 71 -3.23 6.76 -11.36
CA GLN A 71 -4.63 6.55 -11.71
C GLN A 71 -5.26 5.55 -10.73
N PRO A 72 -6.58 5.63 -10.46
CA PRO A 72 -7.27 4.63 -9.64
C PRO A 72 -7.05 3.20 -10.19
N PRO A 73 -6.87 2.19 -9.32
CA PRO A 73 -6.78 0.80 -9.74
C PRO A 73 -8.01 0.38 -10.58
N ALA A 74 -7.77 -0.42 -11.62
CA ALA A 74 -8.84 -1.09 -12.33
C ALA A 74 -9.35 -2.29 -11.51
N PRO A 75 -10.59 -2.76 -11.72
CA PRO A 75 -11.08 -3.99 -11.11
C PRO A 75 -10.16 -5.17 -11.43
N VAL A 76 -9.82 -5.95 -10.40
CA VAL A 76 -9.01 -7.16 -10.50
C VAL A 76 -9.93 -8.39 -10.45
N ASP A 77 -9.63 -9.43 -11.23
CA ASP A 77 -10.22 -10.75 -11.04
C ASP A 77 -9.66 -11.36 -9.75
N VAL A 78 -10.42 -11.22 -8.66
CA VAL A 78 -9.93 -11.54 -7.30
C VAL A 78 -9.71 -13.02 -7.11
N GLU A 79 -10.57 -13.85 -7.70
CA GLU A 79 -10.48 -15.31 -7.57
C GLU A 79 -9.25 -15.82 -8.32
N ALA A 80 -8.96 -15.25 -9.50
CA ALA A 80 -7.74 -15.57 -10.21
C ALA A 80 -6.50 -15.08 -9.47
N PHE A 81 -6.52 -13.84 -8.99
CA PHE A 81 -5.38 -13.26 -8.28
C PHE A 81 -5.08 -13.99 -6.96
N GLU A 82 -6.11 -14.29 -6.16
CA GLU A 82 -5.97 -15.02 -4.90
C GLU A 82 -5.36 -16.41 -5.13
N ARG A 83 -5.91 -17.18 -6.08
CA ARG A 83 -5.37 -18.50 -6.45
C ARG A 83 -3.92 -18.39 -6.93
N ASP A 84 -3.59 -17.39 -7.74
CA ASP A 84 -2.26 -17.24 -8.32
C ASP A 84 -1.20 -16.79 -7.31
N VAL A 85 -1.60 -16.07 -6.25
CA VAL A 85 -0.75 -15.66 -5.14
C VAL A 85 -0.64 -16.72 -4.03
N LEU A 86 -1.75 -17.34 -3.63
CA LEU A 86 -1.81 -18.19 -2.44
C LEU A 86 -1.66 -19.68 -2.75
N ASP A 87 -2.11 -20.15 -3.91
CA ASP A 87 -2.21 -21.59 -4.20
C ASP A 87 -1.20 -22.06 -5.26
N THR A 88 -1.03 -21.31 -6.36
CA THR A 88 -0.23 -21.76 -7.52
C THR A 88 1.13 -21.10 -7.63
N GLU A 89 1.38 -20.06 -6.83
CA GLU A 89 2.62 -19.27 -6.82
C GLU A 89 3.01 -18.72 -8.21
N GLN A 90 2.04 -18.55 -9.12
CA GLN A 90 2.26 -17.88 -10.41
C GLN A 90 2.54 -16.39 -10.23
N ILE A 91 2.05 -15.80 -9.14
CA ILE A 91 2.38 -14.45 -8.71
C ILE A 91 3.15 -14.55 -7.39
N VAL A 92 4.39 -14.07 -7.40
CA VAL A 92 5.23 -14.01 -6.20
C VAL A 92 5.36 -12.57 -5.73
N ILE A 93 5.04 -12.33 -4.46
CA ILE A 93 5.19 -11.00 -3.84
C ILE A 93 6.66 -10.80 -3.44
N ASP A 94 7.35 -9.90 -4.14
CA ASP A 94 8.72 -9.50 -3.79
C ASP A 94 8.73 -8.56 -2.57
N THR A 95 8.91 -9.16 -1.39
CA THR A 95 9.11 -8.40 -0.15
C THR A 95 10.55 -7.89 0.03
N ALA A 96 11.52 -8.46 -0.69
CA ALA A 96 12.93 -8.10 -0.56
C ALA A 96 13.19 -6.69 -1.10
N TRP A 97 12.53 -6.33 -2.21
CA TRP A 97 12.57 -4.97 -2.72
C TRP A 97 12.10 -3.95 -1.67
N TRP A 98 10.90 -4.14 -1.09
CA TRP A 98 10.34 -3.21 -0.09
C TRP A 98 11.25 -3.03 1.13
N LEU A 99 11.85 -4.12 1.61
CA LEU A 99 12.81 -4.09 2.72
C LEU A 99 14.13 -3.38 2.36
N SER A 100 14.50 -3.36 1.07
CA SER A 100 15.68 -2.66 0.58
C SER A 100 15.47 -1.15 0.45
N VAL A 101 14.21 -0.70 0.29
CA VAL A 101 13.90 0.72 0.12
C VAL A 101 14.26 1.46 1.40
N ARG A 102 15.27 2.33 1.30
CA ARG A 102 15.61 3.25 2.39
C ARG A 102 14.65 4.43 2.29
N GLY A 103 13.86 4.64 3.34
CA GLY A 103 13.02 5.83 3.45
C GLY A 103 13.87 7.07 3.15
N SER A 104 13.28 8.06 2.45
CA SER A 104 13.98 9.29 2.13
C SER A 104 14.50 9.90 3.43
N GLN A 105 15.78 9.70 3.73
CA GLN A 105 16.50 10.51 4.71
C GLN A 105 16.15 11.94 4.32
N SER A 106 15.50 12.66 5.23
CA SER A 106 15.17 14.05 5.02
C SER A 106 16.43 14.69 4.48
N ARG A 107 16.43 15.19 3.23
CA ARG A 107 17.55 16.01 2.75
C ARG A 107 17.62 17.14 3.75
N THR A 108 18.58 17.07 4.67
CA THR A 108 18.89 18.15 5.57
C THR A 108 19.15 19.32 4.64
N ARG A 109 18.25 20.31 4.63
CA ARG A 109 18.54 21.60 3.98
C ARG A 109 19.74 22.12 4.74
N SER A 110 20.93 21.90 4.21
CA SER A 110 22.06 22.77 4.44
C SER A 110 21.61 24.12 3.90
N GLN A 111 21.08 24.97 4.78
CA GLN A 111 20.76 26.36 4.49
C GLN A 111 22.03 27.17 4.80
N PRO A 112 22.38 28.18 3.97
CA PRO A 112 23.70 28.81 3.96
C PRO A 112 24.01 29.63 5.21
#